data_AF-A0A944ADC6-F1
#
_entry.id   AF-A0A944ADC6-F1
#
_cell.length_a   1.000
_cell.length_b   1.000
_cell.length_c   1.000
_cell.angle_alpha   90.00
_cell.angle_beta   90.00
_cell.angle_gamma   90.00
#
_symmetry.space_group_name_H-M   'P 1'
#
loop_
_entity.id
_entity.type
_entity.pdbx_description
1 polymer ?
#
loop_
_entity_poly.entity_id
_entity_poly.type
_entity_poly.pdbx_seq_one_letter_code
_entity_poly.pdbx_strand_id
1 'polypeptide(L)'
;MVNDNVINLKNLNIDELAGVVNLYPWFGAARKELCLRMSRLGGWDDNEYAVNALYLASRKCISDIVRAGKSESYSDTDLHELLAAYTSGKEVVHEEHEEPKNRRVRALGGDFFSQDEYDSVRREEDNVFSSFAAKARSEEKREKSESNVLENFCTETLAQIFVEQGYYEQAKFIYSKLILRYPEKSAYFASLIDKLAQNADY
;
A
#
# COMPACT_ATOMS: atom_id res chain seq x y z
N MET A 1 18.43 -43.62 30.34
CA MET A 1 17.57 -43.89 29.17
C MET A 1 17.68 -42.68 28.27
N VAL A 2 18.37 -42.83 27.14
CA VAL A 2 18.44 -41.77 26.13
C VAL A 2 17.06 -41.74 25.47
N ASN A 3 16.42 -40.58 25.44
CA ASN A 3 15.13 -40.44 24.77
C ASN A 3 15.36 -40.56 23.26
N ASP A 4 15.11 -41.73 22.69
CA ASP A 4 15.20 -42.01 21.25
C ASP A 4 14.21 -41.19 20.39
N ASN A 5 13.38 -40.35 21.02
CA ASN A 5 12.36 -39.52 20.37
C ASN A 5 12.78 -38.04 20.18
N VAL A 6 14.03 -37.67 20.43
CA VAL A 6 14.50 -36.27 20.26
C VAL A 6 15.06 -36.07 18.85
N ILE A 7 14.35 -35.29 18.03
CA ILE A 7 14.76 -34.96 16.66
C ILE A 7 15.85 -33.87 16.69
N ASN A 8 17.06 -34.23 16.25
CA ASN A 8 18.19 -33.29 16.18
C ASN A 8 18.31 -32.65 14.78
N LEU A 9 17.78 -31.44 14.63
CA LEU A 9 17.74 -30.68 13.36
C LEU A 9 19.10 -30.58 12.63
N LYS A 10 20.21 -30.50 13.37
CA LYS A 10 21.55 -30.32 12.79
C LYS A 10 22.05 -31.54 12.01
N ASN A 11 21.56 -32.73 12.33
CA ASN A 11 22.07 -33.99 11.77
C ASN A 11 21.24 -34.49 10.58
N LEU A 12 20.05 -33.93 10.37
CA LEU A 12 19.15 -34.35 9.29
C LEU A 12 19.68 -33.89 7.93
N ASN A 13 19.39 -34.67 6.89
CA ASN A 13 19.56 -34.23 5.52
C ASN A 13 18.42 -33.27 5.09
N ILE A 14 18.57 -32.58 3.97
CA ILE A 14 17.59 -31.58 3.52
C ILE A 14 16.22 -32.22 3.20
N ASP A 15 16.23 -33.42 2.63
CA ASP A 15 15.01 -34.17 2.29
C ASP A 15 14.30 -34.68 3.55
N GLU A 16 15.06 -35.16 4.53
CA GLU A 16 14.52 -35.59 5.81
C GLU A 16 13.94 -34.41 6.59
N LEU A 17 14.61 -33.26 6.54
CA LEU A 17 14.14 -32.02 7.15
C LEU A 17 12.86 -31.52 6.47
N ALA A 18 12.77 -31.60 5.13
CA ALA A 18 11.54 -31.33 4.41
C ALA A 18 10.42 -32.30 4.83
N GLY A 19 10.73 -33.58 5.02
CA GLY A 19 9.82 -34.58 5.58
C GLY A 19 9.30 -34.19 6.98
N VAL A 20 10.18 -33.75 7.87
CA VAL A 20 9.81 -33.25 9.21
C VAL A 20 8.89 -32.04 9.13
N VAL A 21 9.16 -31.10 8.23
CA VAL A 21 8.31 -29.92 8.01
C VAL A 21 6.92 -30.31 7.50
N ASN A 22 6.83 -31.31 6.62
CA ASN A 22 5.55 -31.79 6.10
C ASN A 22 4.72 -32.53 7.17
N LEU A 23 5.38 -33.33 8.01
CA LEU A 23 4.73 -34.01 9.14
C LEU A 23 4.29 -33.03 10.24
N TYR A 24 5.09 -32.00 10.47
CA TYR A 24 4.86 -31.01 11.52
C TYR A 24 4.91 -29.58 10.96
N PRO A 25 3.85 -29.12 10.26
CA PRO A 25 3.84 -27.81 9.61
C PRO A 25 4.10 -26.63 10.53
N TRP A 26 3.75 -26.76 11.82
CA TRP A 26 3.89 -25.71 12.84
C TRP A 26 5.27 -25.72 13.52
N PHE A 27 6.17 -26.63 13.15
CA PHE A 27 7.50 -26.71 13.74
C PHE A 27 8.43 -25.65 13.14
N GLY A 28 8.29 -24.42 13.64
CA GLY A 28 8.97 -23.24 13.10
C GLY A 28 10.51 -23.35 13.08
N ALA A 29 11.11 -24.03 14.05
CA ALA A 29 12.56 -24.23 14.08
C ALA A 29 13.05 -25.03 12.86
N ALA A 30 12.37 -26.12 12.49
CA ALA A 30 12.72 -26.91 11.31
C ALA A 30 12.52 -26.13 10.01
N ARG A 31 11.43 -25.37 9.87
CA ARG A 31 11.19 -24.52 8.70
C ARG A 31 12.27 -23.46 8.50
N LYS A 32 12.62 -22.75 9.57
CA LYS A 32 13.68 -21.74 9.51
C LYS A 32 15.01 -22.38 9.08
N GLU A 33 15.31 -23.56 9.61
CA GLU A 33 16.51 -24.33 9.28
C GLU A 33 16.51 -24.75 7.80
N LEU A 34 15.37 -25.25 7.30
CA LEU A 34 15.19 -25.62 5.90
C LEU A 34 15.39 -24.43 4.96
N CYS A 35 14.73 -23.30 5.25
CA CYS A 35 14.89 -22.07 4.48
C CYS A 35 16.35 -21.56 4.50
N LEU A 36 17.04 -21.67 5.64
CA LEU A 36 18.45 -21.27 5.75
C LEU A 36 19.38 -22.17 4.94
N ARG A 37 19.11 -23.47 4.85
CA ARG A 37 19.91 -24.40 4.04
C ARG A 37 19.63 -24.21 2.55
N MET A 38 18.37 -24.06 2.18
CA MET A 38 17.97 -23.80 0.80
C MET A 38 18.55 -22.49 0.28
N SER A 39 18.65 -21.45 1.12
CA SER A 39 19.30 -20.19 0.74
C SER A 39 20.79 -20.34 0.42
N ARG A 40 21.46 -21.35 0.99
CA ARG A 40 22.89 -21.63 0.73
C ARG A 40 23.12 -22.47 -0.52
N LEU A 41 22.15 -23.28 -0.93
CA LEU A 41 22.30 -24.24 -2.04
C LEU A 41 21.89 -23.68 -3.41
N GLY A 42 21.29 -22.50 -3.45
CA GLY A 42 20.81 -21.91 -4.71
C GLY A 42 19.62 -20.97 -4.54
N GLY A 43 19.04 -20.91 -3.34
CA GLY A 43 17.87 -20.09 -3.08
C GLY A 43 16.60 -20.74 -3.63
N TRP A 44 15.55 -20.68 -2.82
CA TRP A 44 14.20 -20.96 -3.28
C TRP A 44 13.57 -19.75 -3.96
N ASP A 45 12.48 -20.00 -4.69
CA ASP A 45 11.68 -18.90 -5.24
C ASP A 45 11.10 -18.05 -4.10
N ASP A 46 10.86 -16.76 -4.38
CA ASP A 46 10.30 -15.83 -3.42
C ASP A 46 8.94 -16.33 -2.90
N ASN A 47 8.17 -17.05 -3.75
CA ASN A 47 6.90 -17.67 -3.34
C ASN A 47 7.10 -18.82 -2.34
N GLU A 48 8.12 -19.65 -2.53
CA GLU A 48 8.40 -20.79 -1.65
C GLU A 48 8.83 -20.31 -0.25
N TYR A 49 9.66 -19.26 -0.17
CA TYR A 49 9.96 -18.61 1.09
C TYR A 49 8.72 -17.97 1.74
N ALA A 50 7.86 -17.34 0.94
CA ALA A 50 6.62 -16.74 1.43
C ALA A 50 5.69 -17.79 2.05
N VAL A 51 5.49 -18.94 1.37
CA VAL A 51 4.68 -20.05 1.88
C VAL A 51 5.23 -20.54 3.22
N ASN A 52 6.55 -20.70 3.34
CA ASN A 52 7.17 -21.12 4.61
C ASN A 52 7.06 -20.06 5.72
N ALA A 53 7.10 -18.78 5.37
CA ALA A 53 6.94 -17.67 6.31
C ALA A 53 5.54 -17.59 6.91
N LEU A 54 4.51 -18.11 6.23
CA LEU A 54 3.14 -18.17 6.77
C LEU A 54 3.03 -19.03 8.03
N TYR A 55 3.83 -20.09 8.12
CA TYR A 55 3.80 -21.04 9.24
C TYR A 55 4.72 -20.64 10.41
N LEU A 56 5.37 -19.48 10.33
CA LEU A 56 6.24 -18.94 11.36
C LEU A 56 5.57 -17.77 12.08
N ALA A 57 5.79 -17.68 13.39
CA ALA A 57 5.25 -16.58 14.20
C ALA A 57 5.81 -15.21 13.79
N SER A 58 7.07 -15.16 13.35
CA SER A 58 7.70 -13.94 12.85
C SER A 58 8.26 -14.16 11.46
N ARG A 59 7.71 -13.44 10.47
CA ARG A 59 8.19 -13.49 9.08
C ARG A 59 9.58 -12.88 8.90
N LYS A 60 10.01 -12.06 9.87
CA LYS A 60 11.32 -11.39 9.87
C LYS A 60 12.47 -12.40 9.73
N CYS A 61 12.35 -13.56 10.36
CA CYS A 61 13.41 -14.55 10.34
C CYS A 61 13.69 -15.14 8.94
N ILE A 62 12.68 -15.20 8.06
CA ILE A 62 12.86 -15.60 6.66
C ILE A 62 13.23 -14.40 5.80
N SER A 63 12.64 -13.22 6.02
CA SER A 63 12.99 -12.04 5.24
C SER A 63 14.46 -11.67 5.38
N ASP A 64 15.04 -11.84 6.57
CA ASP A 64 16.45 -11.58 6.81
C ASP A 64 17.33 -12.58 6.04
N ILE A 65 16.90 -13.85 5.90
CA ILE A 65 17.61 -14.88 5.11
C ILE A 65 17.57 -14.52 3.62
N VAL A 66 16.39 -14.18 3.09
CA VAL A 66 16.22 -13.83 1.67
C VAL A 66 17.04 -12.58 1.31
N ARG A 67 17.01 -11.55 2.17
CA ARG A 67 17.76 -10.30 1.96
C ARG A 67 19.25 -10.47 2.12
N ALA A 68 19.70 -11.34 3.04
CA ALA A 68 21.12 -11.61 3.21
C ALA A 68 21.74 -12.28 1.96
N GLY A 69 20.94 -13.03 1.17
CA GLY A 69 21.40 -13.64 -0.09
C GLY A 69 21.41 -12.69 -1.28
N LYS A 70 20.47 -11.74 -1.36
CA LYS A 70 20.37 -10.74 -2.42
C LYS A 70 21.14 -9.47 -2.04
N SER A 71 22.46 -9.49 -2.19
CA SER A 71 23.25 -8.24 -2.20
C SER A 71 23.21 -7.67 -3.62
N GLU A 72 22.17 -6.89 -3.94
CA GLU A 72 22.17 -6.11 -5.17
C GLU A 72 23.26 -5.04 -5.08
N SER A 73 24.10 -4.95 -6.11
CA SER A 73 25.06 -3.85 -6.21
C SER A 73 24.29 -2.59 -6.60
N TYR A 74 23.88 -1.80 -5.61
CA TYR A 74 23.34 -0.44 -5.81
C TYR A 74 24.43 0.55 -6.26
N SER A 75 25.55 0.05 -6.77
CA SER A 75 26.48 0.89 -7.49
C SER A 75 25.79 1.33 -8.77
N ASP A 76 25.69 2.63 -8.94
CA ASP A 76 25.23 3.33 -10.13
C ASP A 76 26.12 3.11 -11.37
N THR A 77 26.72 1.92 -11.50
CA THR A 77 27.59 1.53 -12.62
C THR A 77 26.88 1.60 -13.95
N ASP A 78 25.54 1.46 -13.93
CA ASP A 78 24.69 1.45 -15.12
C ASP A 78 23.88 2.74 -15.34
N LEU A 79 24.09 3.77 -14.51
CA LEU A 79 23.39 5.05 -14.66
C LEU A 79 23.67 5.69 -16.01
N HIS A 80 24.90 5.60 -16.50
CA HIS A 80 25.28 6.21 -17.77
C HIS A 80 24.59 5.52 -18.94
N GLU A 81 24.39 4.20 -18.88
CA GLU A 81 23.67 3.43 -19.90
C GLU A 81 22.17 3.73 -19.87
N LEU A 82 21.56 3.78 -18.68
CA LEU A 82 20.16 4.17 -18.51
C LEU A 82 19.90 5.61 -18.97
N LEU A 83 20.79 6.56 -18.63
CA LEU A 83 20.68 7.95 -19.08
C LEU A 83 20.88 8.06 -20.58
N ALA A 84 21.83 7.31 -21.15
CA ALA A 84 22.04 7.25 -22.60
C ALA A 84 20.82 6.66 -23.31
N ALA A 85 20.19 5.60 -22.79
CA ALA A 85 18.96 5.04 -23.34
C ALA A 85 17.82 6.06 -23.32
N TYR A 86 17.65 6.76 -22.20
CA TYR A 86 16.58 7.75 -22.03
C TYR A 86 16.76 9.01 -22.90
N THR A 87 18.01 9.43 -23.12
CA THR A 87 18.33 10.64 -23.90
C THR A 87 18.50 10.38 -25.39
N SER A 88 18.92 9.18 -25.79
CA SER A 88 19.20 8.88 -27.20
C SER A 88 17.97 8.50 -28.02
N GLY A 89 16.79 8.32 -27.40
CA GLY A 89 15.56 7.96 -28.12
C GLY A 89 15.72 6.71 -29.00
N LYS A 90 16.72 5.87 -28.70
CA LYS A 90 16.92 4.59 -29.35
C LYS A 90 15.86 3.66 -28.79
N GLU A 91 14.97 3.19 -29.66
CA GLU A 91 14.25 1.94 -29.43
C GLU A 91 15.30 0.87 -29.16
N VAL A 92 15.42 0.49 -27.89
CA VAL A 92 16.15 -0.71 -27.50
C VAL A 92 15.36 -1.85 -28.15
N VAL A 93 15.98 -2.54 -29.11
CA VAL A 93 15.50 -3.84 -29.57
C VAL A 93 15.64 -4.76 -28.36
N HIS A 94 14.58 -4.84 -27.57
CA HIS A 94 14.41 -5.93 -26.63
C HIS A 94 14.30 -7.20 -27.47
N GLU A 95 15.20 -8.16 -27.24
CA GLU A 95 14.90 -9.56 -27.52
C GLU A 95 13.49 -9.85 -26.99
N GLU A 96 12.67 -10.55 -27.77
CA GLU A 96 11.26 -10.84 -27.48
C GLU A 96 11.09 -11.59 -26.15
N HIS A 97 11.18 -10.86 -25.05
CA HIS A 97 10.62 -11.22 -23.77
C HIS A 97 9.22 -10.61 -23.74
N GLU A 98 8.20 -11.47 -23.59
CA GLU A 98 6.82 -11.07 -23.31
C GLU A 98 6.82 -9.80 -22.43
N GLU A 99 6.17 -8.74 -22.90
CA GLU A 99 6.12 -7.44 -22.22
C GLU A 99 5.91 -7.66 -20.71
N PRO A 100 6.68 -7.01 -19.83
CA PRO A 100 6.46 -7.15 -18.40
C PRO A 100 5.05 -6.64 -18.13
N LYS A 101 4.12 -7.57 -17.86
CA LYS A 101 2.75 -7.28 -17.43
C LYS A 101 2.87 -6.23 -16.32
N ASN A 102 2.44 -5.02 -16.66
CA ASN A 102 2.54 -3.83 -15.83
C ASN A 102 2.31 -4.21 -14.36
N ARG A 103 3.27 -3.94 -13.45
CA ARG A 103 3.17 -4.35 -12.04
C ARG A 103 1.96 -3.64 -11.40
N ARG A 104 0.79 -4.27 -11.47
CA ARG A 104 -0.46 -3.74 -10.93
C ARG A 104 -0.45 -3.94 -9.41
N VAL A 105 -0.25 -2.85 -8.67
CA VAL A 105 -0.40 -2.84 -7.20
C VAL A 105 -1.88 -3.00 -6.89
N ARG A 106 -2.27 -4.18 -6.39
CA ARG A 106 -3.65 -4.48 -5.98
C ARG A 106 -3.81 -4.15 -4.50
N ALA A 107 -4.70 -3.21 -4.18
CA ALA A 107 -5.09 -2.94 -2.79
C ALA A 107 -6.12 -3.98 -2.31
N LEU A 108 -6.00 -4.43 -1.07
CA LEU A 108 -6.97 -5.35 -0.46
C LEU A 108 -8.33 -4.66 -0.33
N GLY A 109 -9.37 -5.24 -0.94
CA GLY A 109 -10.72 -4.67 -0.98
C GLY A 109 -10.97 -3.70 -2.14
N GLY A 110 -9.99 -3.50 -3.03
CA GLY A 110 -10.17 -2.79 -4.29
C GLY A 110 -10.63 -3.70 -5.42
N ASP A 111 -10.87 -3.10 -6.59
CA ASP A 111 -11.21 -3.83 -7.80
C ASP A 111 -10.01 -4.63 -8.32
N PHE A 112 -10.23 -5.92 -8.61
CA PHE A 112 -9.19 -6.84 -9.07
C PHE A 112 -9.03 -6.79 -10.60
N PHE A 113 -10.02 -6.32 -11.35
CA PHE A 113 -9.94 -6.36 -12.82
C PHE A 113 -9.80 -4.94 -13.39
N SER A 114 -9.09 -4.80 -14.52
CA SER A 114 -9.09 -3.54 -15.27
C SER A 114 -10.47 -3.30 -15.88
N GLN A 115 -10.78 -2.04 -16.18
CA GLN A 115 -11.99 -1.71 -16.93
C GLN A 115 -12.05 -2.47 -18.26
N ASP A 116 -10.92 -2.63 -18.94
CA ASP A 116 -10.82 -3.39 -20.19
C ASP A 116 -11.09 -4.90 -19.99
N GLU A 117 -10.72 -5.45 -18.84
CA GLU A 117 -10.97 -6.86 -18.50
C GLU A 117 -12.46 -7.07 -18.23
N TYR A 118 -13.14 -6.12 -17.58
CA TYR A 118 -14.60 -6.13 -17.44
C TYR A 118 -15.31 -6.05 -18.79
N ASP A 119 -14.85 -5.15 -19.66
CA ASP A 119 -15.48 -4.93 -20.97
C ASP A 119 -15.35 -6.17 -21.87
N SER A 120 -14.29 -6.96 -21.72
CA SER A 120 -14.11 -8.22 -22.45
C SER A 120 -15.13 -9.32 -22.11
N VAL A 121 -15.62 -9.34 -20.86
CA VAL A 121 -16.55 -10.38 -20.36
C VAL A 121 -18.01 -9.92 -20.41
N ARG A 122 -18.24 -8.61 -20.56
CA ARG A 122 -19.57 -8.00 -20.56
C ARG A 122 -20.41 -8.46 -21.75
N ARG A 123 -21.59 -8.99 -21.47
CA ARG A 123 -22.58 -9.36 -22.49
C ARG A 123 -23.67 -8.29 -22.61
N GLU A 124 -24.37 -8.28 -23.74
CA GLU A 124 -25.47 -7.33 -23.99
C GLU A 124 -26.61 -7.48 -22.97
N GLU A 125 -26.79 -8.69 -22.44
CA GLU A 125 -27.78 -9.07 -21.42
C GLU A 125 -27.42 -8.63 -19.99
N ASP A 126 -26.14 -8.32 -19.71
CA ASP A 126 -25.68 -7.91 -18.37
C ASP A 126 -26.02 -6.45 -18.02
N ASN A 127 -26.66 -5.73 -18.95
CA ASN A 127 -27.04 -4.32 -18.81
C ASN A 127 -28.24 -4.07 -17.88
N VAL A 128 -28.56 -5.01 -16.98
CA VAL A 128 -29.69 -4.96 -16.04
C VAL A 128 -29.63 -3.72 -15.13
N PHE A 129 -28.43 -3.23 -14.80
CA PHE A 129 -28.23 -2.07 -13.92
C PHE A 129 -27.92 -0.76 -14.66
N SER A 130 -27.95 -0.76 -15.99
CA SER A 130 -27.61 0.43 -16.79
C SER A 130 -28.51 1.64 -16.51
N SER A 131 -29.81 1.39 -16.29
CA SER A 131 -30.80 2.41 -15.92
C SER A 131 -30.55 2.98 -14.51
N PHE A 132 -30.11 2.15 -13.56
CA PHE A 132 -29.74 2.57 -12.21
C PHE A 132 -28.47 3.41 -12.21
N ALA A 133 -27.45 3.02 -12.98
CA ALA A 133 -26.23 3.80 -13.14
C ALA A 133 -26.50 5.18 -13.79
N ALA A 134 -27.40 5.24 -14.78
CA ALA A 134 -27.81 6.50 -15.39
C ALA A 134 -28.54 7.42 -14.40
N LYS A 135 -29.39 6.85 -13.52
CA LYS A 135 -30.08 7.59 -12.47
C LYS A 135 -29.10 8.11 -11.40
N ALA A 136 -28.19 7.27 -10.91
CA ALA A 136 -27.17 7.67 -9.94
C ALA A 136 -26.27 8.80 -10.48
N ARG A 137 -25.81 8.71 -11.75
CA ARG A 137 -25.03 9.79 -12.38
C ARG A 137 -25.81 11.10 -12.51
N SER A 138 -27.14 11.03 -12.68
CA SER A 138 -27.99 12.23 -12.72
C SER A 138 -28.15 12.89 -11.33
N GLU A 139 -28.14 12.08 -10.26
CA GLU A 139 -28.16 12.54 -8.86
C GLU A 139 -26.79 13.07 -8.43
N GLU A 140 -25.70 12.41 -8.81
CA GLU A 140 -24.32 12.84 -8.56
C GLU A 140 -24.02 14.19 -9.24
N LYS A 141 -24.61 14.45 -10.42
CA LYS A 141 -24.53 15.75 -11.10
C LYS A 141 -25.31 16.86 -10.38
N ARG A 142 -26.30 16.52 -9.54
CA ARG A 142 -26.98 17.46 -8.63
C ARG A 142 -26.19 17.69 -7.34
N GLU A 143 -25.50 16.68 -6.84
CA GLU A 143 -24.63 16.83 -5.67
C GLU A 143 -23.32 17.58 -6.00
N LYS A 144 -22.79 17.45 -7.22
CA LYS A 144 -21.59 18.19 -7.65
C LYS A 144 -21.81 19.70 -7.79
N SER A 145 -23.07 20.16 -7.89
CA SER A 145 -23.41 21.59 -7.74
C SER A 145 -23.37 22.07 -6.28
N GLU A 146 -23.26 21.16 -5.30
CA GLU A 146 -22.93 21.46 -3.91
C GLU A 146 -21.42 21.25 -3.67
N SER A 147 -20.58 21.89 -4.49
CA SER A 147 -19.11 21.93 -4.32
C SER A 147 -18.68 22.76 -3.10
N ASN A 148 -19.29 22.48 -1.96
CA ASN A 148 -19.10 23.18 -0.71
C ASN A 148 -18.99 22.14 0.41
N VAL A 149 -18.13 21.13 0.20
CA VAL A 149 -17.67 20.24 1.28
C VAL A 149 -17.12 21.05 2.46
N LEU A 150 -16.52 22.22 2.17
CA LEU A 150 -16.12 23.23 3.16
C LEU A 150 -17.29 23.91 3.88
N GLU A 151 -18.49 24.06 3.29
CA GLU A 151 -19.64 24.63 4.00
C GLU A 151 -20.27 23.66 5.00
N ASN A 152 -20.20 22.36 4.71
CA ASN A 152 -20.87 21.36 5.53
C ASN A 152 -20.00 20.84 6.67
N PHE A 153 -18.67 20.84 6.53
CA PHE A 153 -17.75 20.32 7.54
C PHE A 153 -16.82 21.41 8.11
N CYS A 154 -17.34 22.21 9.03
CA CYS A 154 -16.59 23.22 9.78
C CYS A 154 -16.43 22.78 11.25
N THR A 155 -15.22 22.53 11.71
CA THR A 155 -14.90 22.20 13.11
C THR A 155 -13.78 23.08 13.66
N GLU A 156 -13.73 23.26 14.98
CA GLU A 156 -12.70 24.08 15.64
C GLU A 156 -11.29 23.52 15.43
N THR A 157 -11.14 22.19 15.54
CA THR A 157 -9.86 21.50 15.31
C THR A 157 -9.37 21.66 13.88
N LEU A 158 -10.27 21.63 12.90
CA LEU A 158 -9.94 21.86 11.50
C LEU A 158 -9.42 23.29 11.29
N ALA A 159 -10.08 24.30 11.88
CA ALA A 159 -9.62 25.68 11.83
C ALA A 159 -8.22 25.83 12.46
N GLN A 160 -7.96 25.17 13.59
CA GLN A 160 -6.66 25.19 14.25
C GLN A 160 -5.55 24.60 13.36
N ILE A 161 -5.81 23.48 12.69
CA ILE A 161 -4.85 22.88 11.74
C ILE A 161 -4.51 23.85 10.61
N PHE A 162 -5.51 24.59 10.08
CA PHE A 162 -5.25 25.60 9.05
C PHE A 162 -4.40 26.77 9.55
N VAL A 163 -4.55 27.16 10.82
CA VAL A 163 -3.67 28.16 11.44
C VAL A 163 -2.23 27.65 11.53
N GLU A 164 -2.04 26.40 11.97
CA GLU A 164 -0.71 25.77 12.07
C GLU A 164 -0.02 25.64 10.70
N GLN A 165 -0.80 25.47 9.63
CA GLN A 165 -0.33 25.42 8.26
C GLN A 165 -0.11 26.81 7.62
N GLY A 166 -0.50 27.90 8.28
CA GLY A 166 -0.38 29.27 7.76
C GLY A 166 -1.52 29.70 6.82
N TYR A 167 -2.58 28.90 6.69
CA TYR A 167 -3.77 29.22 5.87
C TYR A 167 -4.79 30.06 6.65
N TYR A 168 -4.42 31.29 7.01
CA TYR A 168 -5.22 32.15 7.89
C TYR A 168 -6.60 32.51 7.33
N GLU A 169 -6.71 32.77 6.02
CA GLU A 169 -7.99 33.12 5.38
C GLU A 169 -9.01 31.97 5.46
N GLN A 170 -8.54 30.73 5.29
CA GLN A 170 -9.39 29.53 5.42
C GLN A 170 -9.81 29.30 6.87
N ALA A 171 -8.90 29.52 7.82
CA ALA A 171 -9.20 29.44 9.25
C ALA A 171 -10.25 30.49 9.66
N LYS A 172 -10.10 31.76 9.22
CA LYS A 172 -11.09 32.83 9.48
C LYS A 172 -12.47 32.46 8.94
N PHE A 173 -12.53 31.90 7.72
CA PHE A 173 -13.79 31.44 7.13
C PHE A 173 -14.48 30.38 8.02
N ILE A 174 -13.74 29.37 8.46
CA ILE A 174 -14.29 28.31 9.32
C ILE A 174 -14.76 28.88 10.66
N TYR A 175 -13.98 29.76 11.31
CA TYR A 175 -14.40 30.40 12.56
C TYR A 175 -15.67 31.25 12.38
N SER A 176 -15.79 31.99 11.28
CA SER A 176 -17.02 32.77 11.00
C SER A 176 -18.26 31.88 10.83
N LYS A 177 -18.12 30.71 10.19
CA LYS A 177 -19.19 29.72 10.09
C LYS A 177 -19.52 29.10 11.45
N LEU A 178 -18.52 28.85 12.30
CA LEU A 178 -18.73 28.33 13.65
C LEU A 178 -19.48 29.34 14.55
N ILE A 179 -19.28 30.64 14.36
CA ILE A 179 -20.07 31.69 15.05
C ILE A 179 -21.56 31.54 14.70
N LEU A 180 -21.88 31.32 13.41
CA LEU A 180 -23.26 31.15 12.95
C LEU A 180 -23.89 29.85 13.46
N ARG A 181 -23.10 28.77 13.57
CA ARG A 181 -23.56 27.46 14.08
C ARG A 181 -23.71 27.44 15.60
N TYR A 182 -22.84 28.15 16.34
CA TYR A 182 -22.75 28.10 17.80
C TYR A 182 -22.70 29.52 18.39
N PRO A 183 -23.83 30.24 18.43
CA PRO A 183 -23.87 31.63 18.86
C PRO A 183 -23.44 31.84 20.32
N GLU A 184 -23.58 30.83 21.18
CA GLU A 184 -23.12 30.85 22.57
C GLU A 184 -21.60 31.02 22.69
N LYS A 185 -20.84 30.52 21.71
CA LYS A 185 -19.37 30.62 21.64
C LYS A 185 -18.90 31.73 20.69
N SER A 186 -19.80 32.60 20.24
CA SER A 186 -19.50 33.63 19.24
C SER A 186 -18.34 34.55 19.66
N ALA A 187 -18.34 35.03 20.90
CA ALA A 187 -17.28 35.89 21.45
C ALA A 187 -15.90 35.20 21.47
N TYR A 188 -15.87 33.89 21.73
CA TYR A 188 -14.64 33.11 21.72
C TYR A 188 -14.06 33.03 20.30
N PHE A 189 -14.87 32.64 19.30
CA PHE A 189 -14.42 32.57 17.92
C PHE A 189 -14.04 33.93 17.33
N ALA A 190 -14.75 35.01 17.69
CA ALA A 190 -14.38 36.37 17.31
C ALA A 190 -12.97 36.74 17.82
N SER A 191 -12.66 36.41 19.08
CA SER A 191 -11.33 36.65 19.64
C SER A 191 -10.21 35.88 18.94
N LEU A 192 -10.51 34.69 18.40
CA LEU A 192 -9.56 33.91 17.60
C LEU A 192 -9.33 34.57 16.23
N ILE A 193 -10.38 35.04 15.57
CA ILE A 193 -10.28 35.77 14.30
C ILE A 193 -9.42 37.04 14.47
N ASP A 194 -9.61 37.79 15.55
CA ASP A 194 -8.83 39.01 15.84
C ASP A 194 -7.35 38.71 16.03
N LYS A 195 -7.01 37.62 16.73
CA LYS A 195 -5.61 37.16 16.88
C LYS A 195 -4.99 36.79 15.54
N LEU A 196 -5.75 36.14 14.65
CA LEU A 196 -5.28 35.79 13.31
C LEU A 196 -5.08 37.00 12.41
N ALA A 197 -5.88 38.06 12.58
CA ALA A 197 -5.70 39.31 11.84
C ALA A 197 -4.38 40.00 12.22
N GLN A 198 -4.03 40.04 13.50
CA GLN A 198 -2.78 40.65 13.99
C GLN A 198 -1.51 39.90 13.54
N ASN A 199 -1.60 38.57 13.40
CA ASN A 199 -0.46 37.74 12.99
C ASN A 199 -0.22 37.71 11.48
N ALA A 200 -1.19 38.12 10.66
CA ALA A 200 -1.05 38.16 9.20
C ALA A 200 -0.35 39.42 8.68
N ASP A 201 -0.14 40.42 9.55
CA ASP A 201 0.49 41.72 9.22
C ASP A 201 2.04 41.72 9.38
N TYR A 202 2.67 40.55 9.48
CA TYR A 202 4.13 40.35 9.49
C TYR A 202 4.57 39.40 8.38
#